data_AF-A0A2A8D383-F1
#
_entry.id   AF-A0A2A8D383-F1
#
_cell.length_a   1.000
_cell.length_b   1.000
_cell.length_c   1.000
_cell.angle_alpha   90.00
_cell.angle_beta   90.00
_cell.angle_gamma   90.00
#
_symmetry.space_group_name_H-M   'P 1'
#
loop_
_entity.id
_entity.type
_entity.pdbx_description
1 polymer ?
#
loop_
_entity_poly.entity_id
_entity_poly.type
_entity_poly.pdbx_seq_one_letter_code
_entity_poly.pdbx_strand_id
1 'polypeptide(L)'
;RLFSHWRWPVVHPAPPAALELALRLRYLRTDLWADSKLTQAALAKALGKAVGKDKGLSPATGASWESTTAPKLPPREAVMAVAQFFATQRSLGPEPELVPIDSFAPEEEAAYKGLLEDLLRLHSAARGGTAGEMPIVARRSWHFSDDGPVTLVCPQLPKREASPFADPGNPNYTHLAGFGDLDAMVELHGHVRADNPSMDVFFKAAPEVKADDLSGHVVIIGGIAWNDVTRRLIDLSQLP
;
A
#
# COMPACT_ATOMS: atom_id res chain seq x y z
N ARG A 1 17.00 52.18 -13.23
CA ARG A 1 15.61 51.72 -13.48
C ARG A 1 15.46 50.35 -12.84
N LEU A 2 14.64 50.28 -11.81
CA LEU A 2 14.33 49.11 -10.99
C LEU A 2 13.42 48.16 -11.76
N PHE A 3 13.77 46.87 -11.91
CA PHE A 3 12.77 45.81 -12.09
C PHE A 3 13.24 44.54 -11.37
N SER A 4 12.64 44.40 -10.19
CA SER A 4 12.60 43.27 -9.29
C SER A 4 12.15 41.98 -9.98
N HIS A 5 12.85 40.89 -9.71
CA HIS A 5 12.50 39.54 -10.12
C HIS A 5 11.41 39.00 -9.20
N TRP A 6 10.14 39.13 -9.61
CA TRP A 6 9.03 38.45 -8.94
C TRP A 6 8.88 37.05 -9.55
N ARG A 7 9.52 36.04 -8.95
CA ARG A 7 9.16 34.64 -9.20
C ARG A 7 7.87 34.38 -8.43
N TRP A 8 6.76 34.25 -9.14
CA TRP A 8 5.57 33.62 -8.59
C TRP A 8 5.93 32.19 -8.16
N PRO A 9 5.65 31.76 -6.92
CA PRO A 9 5.76 30.35 -6.59
C PRO A 9 4.77 29.60 -7.48
N VAL A 10 5.30 28.72 -8.33
CA VAL A 10 4.48 27.76 -9.07
C VAL A 10 3.85 26.86 -8.00
N VAL A 11 2.60 27.14 -7.64
CA VAL A 11 1.82 26.26 -6.76
C VAL A 11 1.42 25.08 -7.63
N HIS A 12 2.21 24.00 -7.55
CA HIS A 12 1.76 22.73 -8.10
C HIS A 12 0.51 22.31 -7.32
N PRO A 13 -0.61 21.97 -8.00
CA PRO A 13 -1.76 21.42 -7.30
C PRO A 13 -1.31 20.18 -6.53
N ALA A 14 -1.74 20.08 -5.28
CA ALA A 14 -1.44 18.92 -4.46
C ALA A 14 -1.87 17.63 -5.16
N PRO A 15 -1.13 16.52 -5.03
CA PRO A 15 -1.62 15.24 -5.48
C PRO A 15 -3.04 14.99 -4.92
N PRO A 16 -3.99 14.47 -5.71
CA PRO A 16 -5.38 14.28 -5.28
C PRO A 16 -5.52 13.58 -3.93
N ALA A 17 -4.68 12.58 -3.66
CA ALA A 17 -4.66 11.86 -2.38
C ALA A 17 -4.20 12.71 -1.18
N ALA A 18 -3.25 13.64 -1.38
CA ALA A 18 -2.80 14.54 -0.32
C ALA A 18 -3.89 15.58 0.02
N LEU A 19 -4.64 16.03 -0.99
CA LEU A 19 -5.82 16.87 -0.79
C LEU A 19 -6.94 16.10 -0.08
N GLU A 20 -7.21 14.85 -0.45
CA GLU A 20 -8.23 14.00 0.18
C GLU A 20 -7.92 13.78 1.67
N LEU A 21 -6.65 13.48 2.01
CA LEU A 21 -6.21 13.38 3.41
C LEU A 21 -6.45 14.70 4.15
N ALA A 22 -6.04 15.84 3.58
CA ALA A 22 -6.20 17.14 4.20
C ALA A 22 -7.67 17.50 4.46
N LEU A 23 -8.56 17.20 3.52
CA LEU A 23 -10.00 17.37 3.66
C LEU A 23 -10.57 16.46 4.74
N ARG A 24 -10.13 15.19 4.81
CA ARG A 24 -10.56 14.26 5.85
C ARG A 24 -10.15 14.72 7.24
N LEU A 25 -8.91 15.17 7.42
CA LEU A 25 -8.42 15.72 8.69
C LEU A 25 -9.23 16.95 9.11
N ARG A 26 -9.53 17.84 8.17
CA ARG A 26 -10.37 19.02 8.43
C ARG A 26 -11.78 18.62 8.85
N TYR A 27 -12.42 17.71 8.12
CA TYR A 27 -13.76 17.18 8.44
C TYR A 27 -13.82 16.60 9.85
N LEU A 28 -12.83 15.80 10.26
CA LEU A 28 -12.77 15.24 11.62
C LEU A 28 -12.79 16.36 12.66
N ARG A 29 -12.06 17.45 12.42
CA ARG A 29 -11.99 18.59 13.33
C ARG A 29 -13.26 19.46 13.32
N THR A 30 -13.91 19.67 12.17
CA THR A 30 -15.01 20.63 12.03
C THR A 30 -16.40 20.03 12.10
N ASP A 31 -16.57 18.78 11.66
CA ASP A 31 -17.89 18.23 11.35
C ASP A 31 -18.20 16.93 12.08
N LEU A 32 -17.19 16.11 12.45
CA LEU A 32 -17.44 14.84 13.14
C LEU A 32 -18.21 15.02 14.44
N TRP A 33 -17.87 16.08 15.18
CA TRP A 33 -18.56 16.48 16.39
C TRP A 33 -18.94 17.95 16.27
N ALA A 34 -20.08 18.19 15.62
CA ALA A 34 -20.58 19.52 15.26
C ALA A 34 -20.67 20.51 16.45
N ASP A 35 -20.84 19.98 17.67
CA ASP A 35 -20.93 20.80 18.89
C ASP A 35 -19.55 21.20 19.46
N SER A 36 -18.45 20.67 18.92
CA SER A 36 -17.10 20.91 19.42
C SER A 36 -16.42 22.11 18.74
N LYS A 37 -15.91 23.05 19.52
CA LYS A 37 -15.12 24.20 19.02
C LYS A 37 -13.63 23.87 18.94
N LEU A 38 -13.29 22.73 18.34
CA LEU A 38 -11.90 22.28 18.27
C LEU A 38 -11.08 23.12 17.28
N THR A 39 -10.12 23.87 17.81
CA THR A 39 -9.19 24.67 17.00
C THR A 39 -8.01 23.82 16.53
N GLN A 40 -7.40 24.21 15.39
CA GLN A 40 -6.16 23.58 14.90
C GLN A 40 -5.03 23.66 15.94
N ALA A 41 -4.95 24.75 16.70
CA ALA A 41 -3.95 24.94 17.74
C ALA A 41 -4.15 23.98 18.92
N ALA A 42 -5.40 23.78 19.35
CA ALA A 42 -5.72 22.85 20.43
C ALA A 42 -5.45 21.40 20.00
N LEU A 43 -5.84 21.01 18.79
CA LEU A 43 -5.53 19.69 18.25
C LEU A 43 -4.00 19.48 18.12
N ALA A 44 -3.26 20.44 17.56
CA ALA A 44 -1.81 20.35 17.44
C ALA A 44 -1.11 20.22 18.81
N LYS A 45 -1.62 20.89 19.85
CA LYS A 45 -1.14 20.75 21.23
C LYS A 45 -1.39 19.33 21.75
N ALA A 46 -2.60 18.80 21.58
CA ALA A 46 -2.98 17.45 22.02
C ALA A 46 -2.10 16.35 21.38
N LEU A 47 -1.81 16.49 20.09
CA LEU A 47 -1.03 15.51 19.32
C LEU A 47 0.48 15.57 19.60
N GLY A 48 1.01 16.66 20.16
CA GLY A 48 2.45 16.89 20.23
C GLY A 48 3.24 15.85 21.01
N LYS A 49 2.67 15.30 22.09
CA LYS A 49 3.28 14.21 22.86
C LYS A 49 3.50 12.95 22.02
N ALA A 50 2.52 12.60 21.17
CA ALA A 50 2.59 11.42 20.31
C ALA A 50 3.65 11.54 19.19
N VAL A 51 3.99 12.77 18.80
CA VAL A 51 5.01 13.05 17.75
C VAL A 51 6.38 13.37 18.37
N GLY A 52 6.61 13.00 19.65
CA GLY A 52 7.89 13.20 20.33
C GLY A 52 8.26 14.67 20.54
N LYS A 53 7.27 15.58 20.56
CA LYS A 53 7.46 17.01 20.82
C LYS A 53 6.86 17.38 22.18
N ASP A 54 7.69 17.38 23.21
CA ASP A 54 7.29 17.71 24.59
C ASP A 54 6.58 19.06 24.73
N LYS A 55 6.86 20.02 23.83
CA LYS A 55 6.25 21.35 23.80
C LYS A 55 5.00 21.48 22.93
N GLY A 56 4.49 20.40 22.34
CA GLY A 56 3.38 20.45 21.40
C GLY A 56 3.83 20.61 19.93
N LEU A 57 2.93 20.35 18.98
CA LEU A 57 3.12 20.78 17.59
C LEU A 57 2.73 22.26 17.45
N SER A 58 3.38 22.99 16.55
CA SER A 58 2.98 24.37 16.27
C SER A 58 1.61 24.39 15.57
N PRO A 59 0.75 25.41 15.81
CA PRO A 59 -0.51 25.57 15.10
C PRO A 59 -0.34 25.59 13.57
N ALA A 60 0.76 26.17 13.09
CA ALA A 60 1.12 26.19 11.68
C ALA A 60 1.36 24.79 11.10
N THR A 61 1.83 23.84 11.92
CA THR A 61 2.01 22.44 11.49
C THR A 61 0.65 21.78 11.25
N GLY A 62 -0.29 21.91 12.20
CA GLY A 62 -1.66 21.41 12.03
C GLY A 62 -2.38 22.06 10.83
N ALA A 63 -2.27 23.38 10.70
CA ALA A 63 -2.83 24.11 9.56
C ALA A 63 -2.24 23.66 8.22
N SER A 64 -0.96 23.30 8.17
CA SER A 64 -0.32 22.80 6.95
C SER A 64 -0.82 21.42 6.54
N TRP A 65 -1.29 20.59 7.47
CA TRP A 65 -1.86 19.26 7.18
C TRP A 65 -3.29 19.34 6.63
N GLU A 66 -4.05 20.36 7.04
CA GLU A 66 -5.43 20.60 6.58
C GLU A 66 -5.54 21.56 5.38
N SER A 67 -4.40 21.98 4.81
CA SER A 67 -4.37 22.96 3.71
C SER A 67 -4.94 22.37 2.41
N THR A 68 -5.87 23.07 1.78
CA THR A 68 -6.45 22.66 0.49
C THR A 68 -5.65 23.11 -0.72
N THR A 69 -4.64 23.97 -0.53
CA THR A 69 -3.81 24.54 -1.61
C THR A 69 -2.45 23.87 -1.69
N ALA A 70 -1.84 23.57 -0.54
CA ALA A 70 -0.52 22.93 -0.45
C ALA A 70 -0.43 22.11 0.86
N PRO A 71 -1.18 21.00 0.98
CA PRO A 71 -1.13 20.12 2.13
C PRO A 71 0.26 19.50 2.29
N LYS A 72 0.78 19.55 3.51
CA LYS A 72 1.96 18.79 3.90
C LYS A 72 1.52 17.45 4.46
N LEU A 73 2.23 16.39 4.07
CA LEU A 73 1.99 15.06 4.60
C LEU A 73 2.36 15.01 6.09
N PRO A 74 1.43 14.71 7.01
CA PRO A 74 1.75 14.49 8.42
C PRO A 74 2.67 13.26 8.58
N PRO A 75 3.50 13.18 9.63
CA PRO A 75 4.17 11.94 9.99
C PRO A 75 3.17 10.82 10.36
N ARG A 76 3.59 9.55 10.28
CA ARG A 76 2.70 8.40 10.51
C ARG A 76 2.16 8.38 11.95
N GLU A 77 3.01 8.68 12.91
CA GLU A 77 2.67 8.79 14.32
C GLU A 77 1.62 9.89 14.60
N ALA A 78 1.65 10.99 13.83
CA ALA A 78 0.63 12.02 13.93
C ALA A 78 -0.72 11.53 13.41
N VAL A 79 -0.73 10.74 12.33
CA VAL A 79 -1.95 10.12 11.79
C VAL A 79 -2.57 9.16 12.80
N MET A 80 -1.74 8.33 13.44
CA MET A 80 -2.19 7.40 14.49
C MET A 80 -2.80 8.16 15.67
N ALA A 81 -2.17 9.26 16.08
CA ALA A 81 -2.66 10.09 17.17
C ALA A 81 -3.97 10.83 16.82
N VAL A 82 -4.16 11.25 15.57
CA VAL A 82 -5.45 11.79 15.10
C VAL A 82 -6.54 10.73 15.18
N ALA A 83 -6.28 9.50 14.72
CA ALA A 83 -7.26 8.41 14.83
C ALA A 83 -7.64 8.14 16.29
N GLN A 84 -6.65 8.11 17.20
CA GLN A 84 -6.88 7.94 18.63
C GLN A 84 -7.71 9.08 19.22
N PHE A 85 -7.38 10.33 18.87
CA PHE A 85 -8.08 11.51 19.35
C PHE A 85 -9.56 11.51 18.93
N PHE A 86 -9.84 11.16 17.67
CA PHE A 86 -11.21 11.20 17.12
C PHE A 86 -12.03 9.93 17.36
N ALA A 87 -11.44 8.89 17.98
CA ALA A 87 -12.14 7.66 18.34
C ALA A 87 -13.16 7.88 19.48
N THR A 88 -13.01 8.94 20.28
CA THR A 88 -13.88 9.20 21.43
C THR A 88 -14.06 10.70 21.71
N GLN A 89 -15.28 11.10 22.04
CA GLN A 89 -15.57 12.47 22.48
C GLN A 89 -14.88 12.84 23.80
N ARG A 90 -14.40 11.86 24.59
CA ARG A 90 -13.65 12.11 25.82
C ARG A 90 -12.38 12.93 25.57
N SER A 91 -11.79 12.82 24.37
CA SER A 91 -10.64 13.62 23.95
C SER A 91 -10.95 15.12 23.74
N LEU A 92 -12.23 15.51 23.66
CA LEU A 92 -12.68 16.90 23.51
C LEU A 92 -12.95 17.62 24.84
N GLY A 93 -12.46 17.09 25.97
CA GLY A 93 -12.64 17.73 27.28
C GLY A 93 -12.18 19.20 27.30
N PRO A 94 -12.40 19.91 28.43
CA PRO A 94 -12.01 21.32 28.59
C PRO A 94 -10.56 21.60 28.18
N GLU A 95 -9.68 20.63 28.40
CA GLU A 95 -8.35 20.55 27.80
C GLU A 95 -8.29 19.35 26.84
N PRO A 96 -8.27 19.59 25.52
CA PRO A 96 -8.19 18.50 24.54
C PRO A 96 -6.91 17.68 24.69
N GLU A 97 -7.07 16.36 24.84
CA GLU A 97 -5.95 15.44 25.05
C GLU A 97 -6.24 14.04 24.49
N LEU A 98 -5.18 13.25 24.33
CA LEU A 98 -5.30 11.85 23.90
C LEU A 98 -5.71 10.97 25.07
N VAL A 99 -6.85 10.30 24.93
CA VAL A 99 -7.26 9.24 25.85
C VAL A 99 -6.45 7.97 25.55
N PRO A 100 -5.83 7.31 26.54
CA PRO A 100 -5.06 6.09 26.33
C PRO A 100 -5.88 4.96 25.68
N ILE A 101 -5.29 4.28 24.68
CA ILE A 101 -5.97 3.24 23.88
C ILE A 101 -6.40 2.05 24.74
N ASP A 102 -5.62 1.71 25.77
CA ASP A 102 -5.93 0.65 26.74
C ASP A 102 -7.13 0.97 27.64
N SER A 103 -7.58 2.24 27.65
CA SER A 103 -8.77 2.69 28.38
C SER A 103 -10.01 2.85 27.50
N PHE A 104 -9.95 2.37 26.25
CA PHE A 104 -11.07 2.43 25.31
C PHE A 104 -12.14 1.39 25.66
N ALA A 105 -13.38 1.83 25.62
CA ALA A 105 -14.53 0.94 25.54
C ALA A 105 -14.57 0.23 24.17
N PRO A 106 -15.27 -0.90 24.03
CA PRO A 106 -15.34 -1.64 22.77
C PRO A 106 -15.79 -0.80 21.56
N GLU A 107 -16.73 0.14 21.74
CA GLU A 107 -17.14 1.03 20.64
C GLU A 107 -16.03 2.02 20.24
N GLU A 108 -15.29 2.54 21.22
CA GLU A 108 -14.16 3.44 21.00
C GLU A 108 -13.00 2.72 20.31
N GLU A 109 -12.75 1.44 20.66
CA GLU A 109 -11.76 0.60 20.00
C GLU A 109 -12.13 0.32 18.54
N ALA A 110 -13.40 0.02 18.27
CA ALA A 110 -13.90 -0.17 16.90
C ALA A 110 -13.79 1.13 16.08
N ALA A 111 -14.18 2.26 16.65
CA ALA A 111 -14.06 3.58 16.02
C ALA A 111 -12.59 3.92 15.74
N TYR A 112 -11.70 3.65 16.69
CA TYR A 112 -10.25 3.83 16.52
C TYR A 112 -9.71 3.01 15.36
N LYS A 113 -10.02 1.71 15.30
CA LYS A 113 -9.56 0.82 14.22
C LYS A 113 -10.03 1.30 12.85
N GLY A 114 -11.32 1.65 12.71
CA GLY A 114 -11.87 2.16 11.46
C GLY A 114 -11.23 3.48 11.02
N LEU A 115 -11.09 4.45 11.94
CA LEU A 115 -10.42 5.72 11.66
C LEU A 115 -8.94 5.53 11.32
N LEU A 116 -8.26 4.62 12.01
CA LEU A 116 -6.85 4.33 11.78
C LEU A 116 -6.62 3.72 10.40
N GLU A 117 -7.44 2.75 10.02
CA GLU A 117 -7.41 2.13 8.70
C GLU A 117 -7.65 3.16 7.59
N ASP A 118 -8.73 3.94 7.70
CA ASP A 118 -9.08 5.01 6.76
C ASP A 118 -7.93 6.00 6.57
N LEU A 119 -7.39 6.53 7.68
CA LEU A 119 -6.39 7.58 7.63
C LEU A 119 -5.03 7.06 7.17
N LEU A 120 -4.64 5.83 7.52
CA LEU A 120 -3.41 5.22 7.02
C LEU A 120 -3.49 4.89 5.53
N ARG A 121 -4.67 4.50 5.02
CA ARG A 121 -4.91 4.33 3.58
C ARG A 121 -4.69 5.64 2.83
N LEU A 122 -5.32 6.72 3.30
CA LEU A 122 -5.16 8.07 2.71
C LEU A 122 -3.72 8.58 2.81
N HIS A 123 -3.06 8.35 3.95
CA HIS A 123 -1.66 8.71 4.17
C HIS A 123 -0.72 7.98 3.21
N SER A 124 -0.94 6.69 3.00
CA SER A 124 -0.15 5.88 2.06
C SER A 124 -0.32 6.36 0.63
N ALA A 125 -1.55 6.65 0.21
CA ALA A 125 -1.84 7.20 -1.12
C ALA A 125 -1.21 8.60 -1.31
N ALA A 126 -1.26 9.46 -0.27
CA ALA A 126 -0.66 10.79 -0.30
C ALA A 126 0.88 10.77 -0.33
N ARG A 127 1.51 9.71 0.21
CA ARG A 127 2.97 9.50 0.19
C ARG A 127 3.49 9.10 -1.20
N GLY A 128 2.65 8.56 -2.09
CA GLY A 128 3.04 7.96 -3.37
C GLY A 128 2.27 8.47 -4.60
N GLY A 129 1.98 9.76 -4.70
CA GLY A 129 1.19 10.31 -5.80
C GLY A 129 1.97 10.68 -7.07
N THR A 130 1.85 9.85 -8.12
CA THR A 130 1.35 10.32 -9.42
C THR A 130 -0.05 9.74 -9.63
N ALA A 131 -1.03 10.62 -9.79
CA ALA A 131 -2.40 10.25 -10.11
C ALA A 131 -2.45 9.64 -11.51
N GLY A 132 -2.83 8.37 -11.59
CA GLY A 132 -2.90 7.59 -12.84
C GLY A 132 -2.92 6.08 -12.60
N GLU A 133 -2.39 5.62 -11.46
CA GLU A 133 -2.40 4.20 -11.09
C GLU A 133 -3.32 4.00 -9.87
N MET A 134 -4.22 3.03 -9.99
CA MET A 134 -5.06 2.53 -8.90
C MET A 134 -4.22 2.22 -7.65
N PRO A 135 -4.81 2.29 -6.43
CA PRO A 135 -4.04 2.41 -5.20
C PRO A 135 -3.08 1.23 -5.03
N ILE A 136 -1.78 1.53 -4.99
CA ILE A 136 -0.82 0.74 -4.23
C ILE A 136 -1.19 0.99 -2.77
N VAL A 137 -2.23 0.27 -2.32
CA VAL A 137 -2.25 -0.32 -0.98
C VAL A 137 -0.81 -0.79 -0.74
N ALA A 138 -0.31 -0.80 0.49
CA ALA A 138 0.66 -1.84 0.81
C ALA A 138 -0.08 -3.18 0.61
N ARG A 139 -0.38 -3.55 -0.64
CA ARG A 139 -0.76 -4.88 -1.05
C ARG A 139 0.41 -5.64 -0.46
N ARG A 140 0.11 -6.60 0.41
CA ARG A 140 0.99 -7.75 0.40
C ARG A 140 1.11 -8.08 -1.09
N SER A 141 2.31 -7.93 -1.66
CA SER A 141 2.48 -7.57 -3.08
C SER A 141 1.81 -8.56 -4.06
N TRP A 142 1.36 -9.68 -3.50
CA TRP A 142 0.77 -10.85 -4.13
C TRP A 142 -0.72 -11.07 -3.80
N HIS A 143 -1.41 -10.11 -3.18
CA HIS A 143 -2.87 -10.18 -2.97
C HIS A 143 -3.62 -9.78 -4.24
N PHE A 144 -4.50 -10.65 -4.72
CA PHE A 144 -5.34 -10.43 -5.91
C PHE A 144 -6.74 -9.93 -5.50
N SER A 145 -7.39 -9.14 -6.34
CA SER A 145 -8.69 -8.51 -6.01
C SER A 145 -9.90 -9.41 -6.19
N ASP A 146 -9.70 -10.59 -6.75
CA ASP A 146 -10.74 -11.60 -7.02
C ASP A 146 -10.22 -12.99 -6.66
N ASP A 147 -11.13 -13.97 -6.67
CA ASP A 147 -10.86 -15.37 -6.29
C ASP A 147 -10.42 -16.24 -7.48
N GLY A 148 -10.08 -15.66 -8.64
CA GLY A 148 -9.63 -16.41 -9.81
C GLY A 148 -8.32 -17.16 -9.56
N PRO A 149 -8.03 -18.29 -10.21
CA PRO A 149 -6.80 -19.04 -9.94
C PRO A 149 -5.56 -18.24 -10.35
N VAL A 150 -4.43 -18.54 -9.70
CA VAL A 150 -3.10 -18.00 -10.06
C VAL A 150 -2.26 -19.11 -10.68
N THR A 151 -1.68 -18.86 -11.85
CA THR A 151 -0.68 -19.74 -12.48
C THR A 151 0.69 -19.06 -12.47
N LEU A 152 1.65 -19.68 -11.78
CA LEU A 152 3.07 -19.31 -11.84
C LEU A 152 3.72 -20.02 -13.04
N VAL A 153 4.29 -19.27 -13.96
CA VAL A 153 4.96 -19.79 -15.15
C VAL A 153 6.46 -19.64 -15.01
N CYS A 154 7.16 -20.77 -14.91
CA CYS A 154 8.60 -20.85 -14.71
C CYS A 154 9.30 -21.20 -16.03
N PRO A 155 10.57 -20.77 -16.20
CA PRO A 155 11.36 -21.22 -17.33
C PRO A 155 11.65 -22.72 -17.20
N GLN A 156 11.73 -23.39 -18.35
CA GLN A 156 12.26 -24.75 -18.43
C GLN A 156 13.75 -24.65 -18.77
N LEU A 157 14.60 -25.26 -17.95
CA LEU A 157 16.04 -25.32 -18.24
C LEU A 157 16.26 -26.14 -19.52
N PRO A 158 17.14 -25.68 -20.43
CA PRO A 158 17.54 -26.48 -21.58
C PRO A 158 18.28 -27.73 -21.12
N LYS A 159 18.15 -28.85 -21.87
CA LYS A 159 18.70 -30.18 -21.51
C LYS A 159 20.19 -30.18 -21.12
N ARG A 160 20.99 -29.26 -21.67
CA ARG A 160 22.43 -29.16 -21.39
C ARG A 160 22.74 -28.55 -20.01
N GLU A 161 21.79 -27.81 -19.43
CA GLU A 161 21.92 -27.09 -18.16
C GLU A 161 21.07 -27.73 -17.06
N ALA A 162 20.04 -28.49 -17.44
CA ALA A 162 19.22 -29.26 -16.54
C ALA A 162 20.00 -30.45 -15.93
N SER A 163 19.68 -30.77 -14.67
CA SER A 163 20.18 -31.96 -13.99
C SER A 163 19.76 -33.24 -14.74
N PRO A 164 20.56 -34.33 -14.71
CA PRO A 164 20.13 -35.64 -15.23
C PRO A 164 18.83 -36.16 -14.61
N PHE A 165 18.46 -35.67 -13.42
CA PHE A 165 17.21 -36.01 -12.76
C PHE A 165 15.99 -35.30 -13.37
N ALA A 166 16.17 -34.35 -14.27
CA ALA A 166 15.09 -33.71 -15.02
C ALA A 166 14.58 -34.57 -16.20
N ASP A 167 15.23 -35.69 -16.51
CA ASP A 167 14.82 -36.61 -17.57
C ASP A 167 13.78 -37.63 -17.05
N PRO A 168 12.55 -37.68 -17.62
CA PRO A 168 11.54 -38.69 -17.26
C PRO A 168 11.99 -40.14 -17.44
N GLY A 169 13.01 -40.40 -18.25
CA GLY A 169 13.63 -41.72 -18.41
C GLY A 169 14.57 -42.11 -17.27
N ASN A 170 14.93 -41.18 -16.38
CA ASN A 170 15.80 -41.45 -15.23
C ASN A 170 14.99 -42.10 -14.09
N PRO A 171 15.47 -43.20 -13.48
CA PRO A 171 14.81 -43.81 -12.32
C PRO A 171 14.60 -42.85 -11.12
N ASN A 172 15.46 -41.83 -11.00
CA ASN A 172 15.38 -40.79 -9.97
C ASN A 172 14.77 -39.48 -10.51
N TYR A 173 13.89 -39.59 -11.51
CA TYR A 173 13.26 -38.43 -12.12
C TYR A 173 12.56 -37.54 -11.09
N THR A 174 12.90 -36.25 -11.13
CA THR A 174 12.28 -35.18 -10.35
C THR A 174 11.88 -34.09 -11.33
N HIS A 175 10.57 -33.92 -11.53
CA HIS A 175 10.02 -32.96 -12.50
C HIS A 175 10.53 -31.53 -12.27
N LEU A 176 10.56 -31.08 -11.01
CA LEU A 176 11.06 -29.76 -10.64
C LEU A 176 12.55 -29.54 -10.91
N ALA A 177 13.35 -30.61 -11.10
CA ALA A 177 14.77 -30.48 -11.43
C ALA A 177 15.02 -29.90 -12.84
N GLY A 178 13.97 -29.84 -13.67
CA GLY A 178 14.01 -29.18 -14.96
C GLY A 178 13.62 -27.70 -14.92
N PHE A 179 13.09 -27.18 -13.81
CA PHE A 179 12.64 -25.80 -13.71
C PHE A 179 13.83 -24.87 -13.47
N GLY A 180 13.85 -23.72 -14.14
CA GLY A 180 14.71 -22.61 -13.76
C GLY A 180 14.03 -21.74 -12.71
N ASP A 181 14.83 -21.00 -11.94
CA ASP A 181 14.35 -20.10 -10.87
C ASP A 181 13.39 -20.80 -9.88
N LEU A 182 13.70 -22.06 -9.56
CA LEU A 182 12.86 -22.92 -8.72
C LEU A 182 12.71 -22.36 -7.30
N ASP A 183 13.77 -21.77 -6.77
CA ASP A 183 13.78 -21.09 -5.48
C ASP A 183 12.77 -19.93 -5.44
N ALA A 184 12.79 -19.08 -6.46
CA ALA A 184 11.84 -17.99 -6.61
C ALA A 184 10.40 -18.49 -6.77
N MET A 185 10.18 -19.60 -7.51
CA MET A 185 8.86 -20.24 -7.62
C MET A 185 8.34 -20.70 -6.26
N VAL A 186 9.17 -21.40 -5.48
CA VAL A 186 8.78 -21.93 -4.16
C VAL A 186 8.47 -20.78 -3.18
N GLU A 187 9.33 -19.76 -3.13
CA GLU A 187 9.12 -18.58 -2.31
C GLU A 187 7.80 -17.88 -2.67
N LEU A 188 7.58 -17.66 -3.96
CA LEU A 188 6.41 -16.96 -4.46
C LEU A 188 5.11 -17.73 -4.25
N HIS A 189 5.14 -19.04 -4.48
CA HIS A 189 4.00 -19.92 -4.22
C HIS A 189 3.53 -19.82 -2.77
N GLY A 190 4.49 -19.84 -1.83
CA GLY A 190 4.20 -19.67 -0.40
C GLY A 190 3.60 -18.30 -0.08
N HIS A 191 4.17 -17.22 -0.62
CA HIS A 191 3.68 -15.86 -0.38
C HIS A 191 2.29 -15.61 -0.97
N VAL A 192 2.04 -16.03 -2.21
CA VAL A 192 0.71 -15.89 -2.83
C VAL A 192 -0.34 -16.64 -2.01
N ARG A 193 -0.07 -17.85 -1.54
CA ARG A 193 -1.03 -18.61 -0.72
C ARG A 193 -1.23 -18.02 0.67
N ALA A 194 -0.18 -17.45 1.27
CA ALA A 194 -0.27 -16.80 2.58
C ALA A 194 -1.11 -15.51 2.52
N ASP A 195 -1.09 -14.84 1.37
CA ASP A 195 -1.84 -13.61 1.13
C ASP A 195 -3.26 -13.88 0.61
N ASN A 196 -3.47 -15.03 -0.03
CA ASN A 196 -4.76 -15.43 -0.61
C ASN A 196 -5.11 -16.89 -0.21
N PRO A 197 -5.54 -17.15 1.04
CA PRO A 197 -5.71 -18.51 1.55
C PRO A 197 -6.78 -19.36 0.83
N SER A 198 -7.72 -18.71 0.12
CA SER A 198 -8.83 -19.34 -0.59
C SER A 198 -8.56 -19.61 -2.07
N MET A 199 -7.48 -19.06 -2.64
CA MET A 199 -7.18 -19.17 -4.08
C MET A 199 -6.37 -20.43 -4.39
N ASP A 200 -6.67 -21.03 -5.53
CA ASP A 200 -5.81 -22.07 -6.10
C ASP A 200 -4.59 -21.43 -6.77
N VAL A 201 -3.40 -21.94 -6.40
CA VAL A 201 -2.11 -21.47 -6.91
C VAL A 201 -1.38 -22.64 -7.56
N PHE A 202 -1.29 -22.59 -8.88
CA PHE A 202 -0.62 -23.58 -9.73
C PHE A 202 0.75 -23.08 -10.15
N PHE A 203 1.65 -24.00 -10.53
CA PHE A 203 2.90 -23.67 -11.19
C PHE A 203 3.12 -24.59 -12.39
N LYS A 204 3.72 -24.07 -13.47
CA LYS A 204 4.01 -24.81 -14.70
C LYS A 204 5.32 -24.37 -15.33
N ALA A 205 6.02 -25.31 -15.94
CA ALA A 205 7.10 -24.97 -16.86
C ALA A 205 6.51 -24.33 -18.12
N ALA A 206 7.17 -23.32 -18.69
CA ALA A 206 6.69 -22.57 -19.85
C ALA A 206 6.19 -23.44 -21.02
N PRO A 207 6.85 -24.57 -21.40
CA PRO A 207 6.36 -25.44 -22.48
C PRO A 207 5.07 -26.22 -22.16
N GLU A 208 4.71 -26.33 -20.88
CA GLU A 208 3.56 -27.10 -20.40
C GLU A 208 2.30 -26.24 -20.22
N VAL A 209 2.43 -24.93 -20.41
CA VAL A 209 1.33 -23.95 -20.30
C VAL A 209 0.35 -24.13 -21.46
N LYS A 210 -0.94 -24.27 -21.12
CA LYS A 210 -2.07 -24.35 -22.07
C LYS A 210 -2.89 -23.07 -22.02
N ALA A 211 -3.84 -22.92 -22.95
CA ALA A 211 -4.70 -21.73 -23.02
C ALA A 211 -5.50 -21.51 -21.73
N ASP A 212 -6.06 -22.58 -21.16
CA ASP A 212 -6.83 -22.51 -19.91
C ASP A 212 -5.99 -22.09 -18.70
N ASP A 213 -4.67 -22.32 -18.73
CA ASP A 213 -3.76 -21.90 -17.65
C ASP A 213 -3.52 -20.38 -17.63
N LEU A 214 -3.97 -19.67 -18.68
CA LEU A 214 -3.82 -18.23 -18.87
C LEU A 214 -5.14 -17.47 -18.66
N SER A 215 -6.23 -18.14 -18.26
CA SER A 215 -7.55 -17.52 -18.10
C SER A 215 -7.76 -16.80 -16.76
N GLY A 216 -6.80 -16.93 -15.82
CA GLY A 216 -6.81 -16.29 -14.51
C GLY A 216 -5.63 -15.32 -14.33
N HIS A 217 -5.12 -15.22 -13.10
CA HIS A 217 -3.91 -14.44 -12.83
C HIS A 217 -2.68 -15.21 -13.29
N VAL A 218 -1.83 -14.56 -14.10
CA VAL A 218 -0.60 -15.17 -14.61
C VAL A 218 0.60 -14.42 -14.04
N VAL A 219 1.48 -15.16 -13.36
CA VAL A 219 2.74 -14.62 -12.85
C VAL A 219 3.89 -15.33 -13.55
N ILE A 220 4.76 -14.56 -14.16
CA ILE A 220 5.85 -15.10 -14.97
C ILE A 220 7.16 -14.90 -14.21
N ILE A 221 7.87 -15.99 -13.99
CA ILE A 221 9.12 -16.01 -13.23
C ILE A 221 10.28 -16.15 -14.22
N GLY A 222 11.39 -15.47 -13.93
CA GLY A 222 12.61 -15.54 -14.74
C GLY A 222 12.63 -14.62 -15.96
N GLY A 223 13.80 -14.56 -16.61
CA GLY A 223 14.05 -13.70 -17.76
C GLY A 223 13.65 -14.31 -19.12
N ILE A 224 13.67 -13.47 -20.16
CA ILE A 224 13.30 -13.80 -21.55
C ILE A 224 14.17 -14.87 -22.23
N ALA A 225 15.27 -15.27 -21.60
CA ALA A 225 16.22 -16.20 -22.21
C ALA A 225 15.60 -17.58 -22.40
N TRP A 226 14.88 -18.09 -21.39
CA TRP A 226 14.36 -19.47 -21.34
C TRP A 226 12.88 -19.57 -20.94
N ASN A 227 12.15 -18.45 -21.03
CA ASN A 227 10.72 -18.41 -20.80
C ASN A 227 10.01 -17.88 -22.06
N ASP A 228 9.59 -18.81 -22.93
CA ASP A 228 8.94 -18.50 -24.21
C ASP A 228 7.57 -17.81 -24.01
N VAL A 229 6.93 -18.02 -22.86
CA VAL A 229 5.69 -17.32 -22.48
C VAL A 229 5.96 -15.85 -22.19
N THR A 230 7.08 -15.53 -21.51
CA THR A 230 7.53 -14.13 -21.32
C THR A 230 7.73 -13.45 -22.67
N ARG A 231 8.43 -14.11 -23.60
CA ARG A 231 8.71 -13.55 -24.93
C ARG A 231 7.41 -13.22 -25.67
N ARG A 232 6.46 -14.17 -25.70
CA ARG A 232 5.16 -13.98 -26.36
C ARG A 232 4.34 -12.84 -25.74
N LEU A 233 4.36 -12.68 -24.42
CA LEU A 233 3.60 -11.64 -23.74
C LEU A 233 4.25 -10.25 -23.86
N ILE A 234 5.58 -10.17 -23.91
CA ILE A 234 6.29 -8.94 -24.27
C ILE A 234 5.92 -8.53 -25.70
N ASP A 235 5.96 -9.45 -26.67
CA ASP A 235 5.58 -9.17 -28.06
C ASP A 235 4.13 -8.67 -28.18
N LEU A 236 3.22 -9.20 -27.37
CA LEU A 236 1.80 -8.81 -27.35
C LEU A 236 1.54 -7.49 -26.62
N SER A 237 2.37 -7.12 -25.65
CA SER A 237 2.16 -5.93 -24.81
C SER A 237 2.64 -4.62 -25.44
N GLN A 238 3.34 -4.68 -26.59
CA GLN A 238 3.97 -3.51 -27.25
C GLN A 238 4.79 -2.63 -26.30
N LEU A 239 5.32 -3.22 -25.23
CA LEU A 239 6.24 -2.54 -24.35
C LEU A 239 7.62 -2.47 -25.05
N PRO A 240 8.30 -1.30 -25.02
CA PRO A 240 9.59 -1.13 -25.68
C PRO A 240 10.70 -2.03 -25.11
#